data_AF-A0A0V8RU99-F1
#
_entry.id   AF-A0A0V8RU99-F1
#
_cell.length_a   1.000
_cell.length_b   1.000
_cell.length_c   1.000
_cell.angle_alpha   90.00
_cell.angle_beta   90.00
_cell.angle_gamma   90.00
#
_symmetry.space_group_name_H-M   'P 1'
#
loop_
_entity.id
_entity.type
_entity.pdbx_description
1 polymer ?
#
loop_
_entity_poly.entity_id
_entity_poly.type
_entity_poly.pdbx_seq_one_letter_code
_entity_poly.pdbx_strand_id
1 'polypeptide(L)'
;MRAELLAAGNGGEEPRLVEPGLDERDRRILELLRRRGPLGVSEVARLLGVSKSVASRKLHKLQSMGLVERAVVDGRVLYRAARMETRTCKNRD
;
A
#
# COMPACT_ATOMS: atom_id res chain seq x y z
N MET A 1 -23.32 -19.34 -8.56
CA MET A 1 -23.21 -17.88 -8.79
C MET A 1 -21.85 -17.40 -8.31
N ARG A 2 -21.21 -16.57 -9.14
CA ARG A 2 -19.97 -15.78 -8.93
C ARG A 2 -18.67 -16.50 -9.31
N ALA A 3 -18.30 -16.40 -10.60
CA ALA A 3 -17.50 -15.31 -11.20
C ALA A 3 -16.03 -15.47 -10.77
N GLU A 4 -15.20 -16.11 -11.58
CA GLU A 4 -14.52 -15.60 -12.78
C GLU A 4 -13.06 -15.26 -12.45
N LEU A 5 -12.17 -15.86 -13.24
CA LEU A 5 -11.00 -15.25 -13.86
C LEU A 5 -10.06 -14.37 -13.02
N LEU A 6 -8.79 -14.77 -12.98
CA LEU A 6 -7.62 -14.07 -13.57
C LEU A 6 -6.37 -14.75 -12.97
N ALA A 7 -5.73 -15.67 -13.68
CA ALA A 7 -4.81 -15.42 -14.79
C ALA A 7 -3.58 -14.58 -14.38
N ALA A 8 -2.43 -15.08 -14.86
CA ALA A 8 -1.12 -14.46 -14.93
C ALA A 8 -0.26 -14.47 -13.65
N GLY A 9 0.51 -15.55 -13.50
CA GLY A 9 1.94 -15.34 -13.33
C GLY A 9 2.48 -14.63 -14.58
N ASN A 10 3.22 -13.54 -14.38
CA ASN A 10 4.33 -13.06 -15.21
C ASN A 10 4.79 -11.68 -14.70
N GLY A 11 6.10 -11.43 -14.80
CA GLY A 11 6.65 -10.09 -14.80
C GLY A 11 7.25 -9.63 -13.48
N GLY A 12 8.55 -9.87 -13.32
CA GLY A 12 9.37 -8.99 -12.52
C GLY A 12 9.30 -7.57 -13.08
N GLU A 13 8.48 -6.71 -12.50
CA GLU A 13 8.86 -5.30 -12.43
C GLU A 13 10.04 -5.24 -11.47
N GLU A 14 11.23 -5.37 -12.07
CA GLU A 14 12.46 -4.82 -11.55
C GLU A 14 12.14 -3.44 -10.94
N PRO A 15 12.57 -3.16 -9.70
CA PRO A 15 12.42 -1.84 -9.14
C PRO A 15 13.30 -0.92 -9.98
N ARG A 16 12.75 -0.31 -11.03
CA ARG A 16 13.30 0.91 -11.59
C ARG A 16 13.40 1.86 -10.41
N LEU A 17 14.62 2.28 -10.11
CA LEU A 17 15.00 3.11 -8.99
C LEU A 17 14.22 4.44 -9.10
N VAL A 18 12.99 4.47 -8.58
CA VAL A 18 12.25 5.71 -8.38
C VAL A 18 12.80 6.33 -7.11
N GLU A 19 13.54 7.39 -7.35
CA GLU A 19 14.06 8.42 -6.44
C GLU A 19 13.06 8.80 -5.32
N PRO A 20 13.50 9.43 -4.22
CA PRO A 20 12.80 9.43 -2.93
C PRO A 20 11.49 10.23 -2.98
N GLY A 21 10.43 9.56 -3.41
CA GLY A 21 9.06 10.08 -3.47
C GLY A 21 8.01 8.97 -3.42
N LEU A 22 6.77 9.40 -3.19
CA LEU A 22 5.56 8.59 -3.30
C LEU A 22 5.19 8.39 -4.77
N ASP A 23 5.32 7.15 -5.25
CA ASP A 23 4.92 6.74 -6.60
C ASP A 23 3.39 6.70 -6.73
N GLU A 24 2.85 6.72 -7.96
CA GLU A 24 1.40 6.69 -8.19
C GLU A 24 0.75 5.44 -7.57
N ARG A 25 1.44 4.29 -7.64
CA ARG A 25 0.98 3.05 -6.99
C ARG A 25 0.99 3.18 -5.47
N ASP A 26 1.95 3.89 -4.89
CA ASP A 26 2.05 4.10 -3.46
C ASP A 26 0.88 4.97 -2.96
N ARG A 27 0.53 6.02 -3.71
CA ARG A 27 -0.66 6.85 -3.46
C ARG A 27 -1.95 6.03 -3.56
N ARG A 28 -2.04 5.14 -4.55
CA ARG A 28 -3.19 4.23 -4.71
C ARG A 28 -3.35 3.30 -3.52
N ILE A 29 -2.24 2.75 -2.98
CA ILE A 29 -2.27 1.94 -1.75
C ILE A 29 -2.83 2.77 -0.59
N LEU A 30 -2.35 3.99 -0.39
CA LEU A 30 -2.83 4.86 0.68
C LEU A 30 -4.32 5.20 0.53
N GLU A 31 -4.79 5.47 -0.69
CA GLU A 31 -6.21 5.72 -0.95
C GLU A 31 -7.05 4.48 -0.63
N LEU A 32 -6.62 3.30 -1.06
CA LEU A 32 -7.32 2.04 -0.77
C LEU A 32 -7.43 1.80 0.74
N LEU A 33 -6.34 2.02 1.48
CA LEU A 33 -6.31 1.89 2.94
C LEU A 33 -7.20 2.94 3.63
N ARG A 34 -7.32 4.15 3.09
CA ARG A 34 -8.21 5.19 3.64
C ARG A 34 -9.68 4.91 3.35
N ARG A 35 -10.00 4.42 2.15
CA ARG A 35 -11.38 4.17 1.71
C ARG A 35 -11.96 2.86 2.27
N ARG A 36 -11.16 1.79 2.29
CA ARG A 36 -11.61 0.45 2.72
C ARG A 36 -11.22 0.11 4.16
N GLY A 37 -10.25 0.82 4.73
CA GLY A 37 -9.72 0.54 6.06
C GLY A 37 -8.49 -0.40 6.01
N PRO A 38 -8.22 -1.14 7.10
CA PRO A 38 -7.01 -1.96 7.20
C PRO A 38 -7.05 -3.14 6.21
N LEU A 39 -6.04 -3.25 5.34
CA LEU A 39 -5.95 -4.30 4.32
C LEU A 39 -4.64 -5.10 4.46
N GLY A 40 -4.70 -6.40 4.12
CA GLY A 40 -3.53 -7.27 4.10
C GLY A 40 -2.77 -7.20 2.78
N VAL A 41 -1.54 -7.73 2.75
CA VAL A 41 -0.67 -7.75 1.56
C VAL A 41 -1.35 -8.41 0.36
N SER A 42 -2.06 -9.53 0.57
CA SER A 42 -2.77 -10.24 -0.50
C SER A 42 -3.93 -9.43 -1.08
N GLU A 43 -4.65 -8.69 -0.25
CA GLU A 43 -5.77 -7.85 -0.70
C GLU A 43 -5.25 -6.64 -1.48
N VAL A 44 -4.19 -6.00 -0.98
CA VAL A 44 -3.53 -4.89 -1.68
C VAL A 44 -2.99 -5.36 -3.03
N ALA A 45 -2.33 -6.52 -3.09
CA ALA A 45 -1.85 -7.12 -4.33
C ALA A 45 -2.99 -7.34 -5.35
N ARG A 46 -4.11 -7.91 -4.89
CA ARG A 46 -5.29 -8.16 -5.73
C ARG A 46 -5.94 -6.88 -6.23
N LEU A 47 -6.05 -5.86 -5.38
CA LEU A 47 -6.67 -4.58 -5.72
C LEU A 47 -5.82 -3.72 -6.66
N LEU A 48 -4.49 -3.83 -6.57
CA LEU A 48 -3.57 -3.16 -7.50
C LEU A 48 -3.27 -3.97 -8.76
N GLY A 49 -3.65 -5.25 -8.82
CA GLY A 49 -3.27 -6.13 -9.92
C GLY A 49 -1.76 -6.40 -9.98
N VAL A 50 -1.09 -6.40 -8.84
CA VAL A 50 0.37 -6.64 -8.74
C VAL A 50 0.68 -7.91 -7.97
N SER A 51 1.88 -8.44 -8.16
CA SER A 51 2.38 -9.60 -7.40
C SER A 51 2.50 -9.29 -5.90
N LYS A 52 2.30 -10.32 -5.06
CA LYS A 52 2.46 -10.22 -3.59
C LYS A 52 3.82 -9.65 -3.18
N SER A 53 4.90 -10.03 -3.87
CA SER A 53 6.25 -9.53 -3.62
C SER A 53 6.40 -8.03 -3.92
N VAL A 54 5.70 -7.51 -4.95
CA VAL A 54 5.69 -6.08 -5.28
C VAL A 54 4.88 -5.31 -4.22
N ALA A 55 3.69 -5.81 -3.88
CA ALA A 55 2.85 -5.22 -2.84
C ALA A 55 3.56 -5.18 -1.47
N SER A 56 4.22 -6.28 -1.10
CA SER A 56 4.99 -6.38 0.15
C SER A 56 6.12 -5.34 0.22
N ARG A 57 6.92 -5.23 -0.85
CA ARG A 57 7.98 -4.21 -0.94
C ARG A 57 7.43 -2.78 -0.81
N LYS A 58 6.33 -2.46 -1.51
CA LYS A 58 5.71 -1.14 -1.45
C LYS A 58 5.11 -0.83 -0.08
N LEU A 59 4.43 -1.79 0.53
CA LEU A 59 3.91 -1.66 1.90
C LEU A 59 5.04 -1.45 2.91
N HIS A 60 6.14 -2.18 2.78
CA HIS A 60 7.33 -2.00 3.62
C HIS A 60 7.97 -0.61 3.42
N LYS A 61 8.05 -0.12 2.17
CA LYS A 61 8.52 1.24 1.86
C LYS A 61 7.61 2.29 2.53
N LEU A 62 6.29 2.19 2.33
CA LEU A 62 5.30 3.08 2.95
C LEU A 62 5.35 3.04 4.49
N GLN A 63 5.60 1.86 5.06
CA GLN A 63 5.73 1.66 6.49
C GLN A 63 6.99 2.35 7.02
N SER A 64 8.12 2.17 6.32
CA SER A 64 9.39 2.84 6.65
C SER A 64 9.28 4.37 6.58
N MET A 65 8.45 4.89 5.67
CA MET A 65 8.14 6.32 5.57
C MET A 65 7.13 6.82 6.62
N GLY A 66 6.58 5.93 7.47
CA GLY A 66 5.57 6.28 8.47
C GLY A 66 4.19 6.64 7.90
N LEU A 67 3.93 6.30 6.64
CA LEU A 67 2.66 6.61 5.96
C LEU A 67 1.61 5.51 6.13
N VAL A 68 2.04 4.31 6.50
CA VAL A 68 1.15 3.20 6.88
C VAL A 68 1.64 2.58 8.18
N GLU A 69 0.70 2.10 8.96
CA GLU A 69 0.99 1.36 10.18
C GLU A 69 0.54 -0.08 10.03
N ARG A 70 1.36 -1.00 10.56
CA ARG A 70 1.00 -2.41 10.64
C ARG A 70 0.08 -2.61 11.85
N ALA A 71 -1.08 -3.20 11.63
CA ALA A 71 -2.03 -3.60 12.65
C ALA A 71 -2.25 -5.11 12.58
N VAL A 72 -2.30 -5.77 13.73
CA VAL A 72 -2.66 -7.19 13.81
C VAL A 72 -4.12 -7.27 14.24
N VAL A 73 -4.98 -7.80 13.38
CA VAL A 73 -6.41 -7.95 13.64
C VAL A 73 -6.77 -9.40 13.40
N ASP A 74 -7.35 -10.07 14.40
CA ASP A 74 -7.76 -11.48 14.30
C ASP A 74 -6.60 -12.43 13.88
N GLY A 75 -5.40 -12.17 14.40
CA GLY A 75 -4.18 -12.93 14.04
C GLY A 75 -3.64 -12.64 12.63
N ARG A 76 -4.25 -11.72 11.87
CA ARG A 76 -3.83 -11.36 10.51
C ARG A 76 -3.09 -10.03 10.51
N VAL A 77 -2.00 -9.97 9.74
CA VAL A 77 -1.24 -8.74 9.54
C VAL A 77 -1.92 -7.89 8.48
N LEU A 78 -2.45 -6.75 8.92
CA LEU A 78 -3.06 -5.73 8.08
C LEU A 78 -2.23 -4.45 8.14
N TYR A 79 -2.42 -3.60 7.14
CA TYR A 79 -1.84 -2.27 7.08
C TYR A 79 -2.98 -1.26 7.08
N ARG A 80 -2.83 -0.17 7.83
CA ARG A 80 -3.74 0.97 7.79
C ARG A 80 -2.98 2.20 7.34
N ALA A 81 -3.64 3.13 6.66
CA ALA A 81 -3.04 4.43 6.37
C ALA A 81 -2.81 5.15 7.70
N ALA A 82 -1.57 5.57 7.95
CA ALA A 82 -1.31 6.52 9.00
C ALA A 82 -2.08 7.78 8.66
N ARG A 83 -2.77 8.36 9.64
CA ARG A 83 -3.39 9.67 9.45
C ARG A 83 -2.23 10.62 9.19
N MET A 84 -2.02 11.00 7.93
CA MET A 84 -1.21 12.17 7.61
C MET A 84 -1.99 13.34 8.20
N GLU A 85 -1.76 13.62 9.48
CA GLU A 85 -1.88 14.97 9.97
C GLU A 85 -0.93 15.73 9.06
N THR A 86 -1.51 16.47 8.12
CA THR A 86 -0.80 17.56 7.48
C THR A 86 -0.19 18.32 8.63
N ARG A 87 1.14 18.22 8.77
CA ARG A 87 1.90 19.24 9.46
C ARG A 87 1.60 20.49 8.66
N THR A 88 0.49 21.14 8.98
CA THR A 88 0.27 22.54 8.71
C THR A 88 1.49 23.16 9.32
N CYS A 89 2.42 23.52 8.45
CA CYS A 89 3.53 24.39 8.72
C CYS A 89 2.98 25.54 9.56
N LYS A 90 3.18 25.42 10.87
CA LYS A 90 2.94 26.49 11.82
C LYS A 90 4.12 27.45 11.62
N ASN A 91 4.11 28.14 10.48
CA ASN A 91 5.06 29.18 10.14
C ASN A 91 4.28 30.43 9.71
N ARG A 92 3.90 31.18 10.72
CA ARG A 92 3.51 32.60 10.75
C ARG A 92 3.24 32.86 12.23
N ASP A 93 3.86 33.78 12.93
CA ASP A 93 4.72 34.93 12.60
C ASP A 93 5.52 35.21 13.89
#